data_AF-A0AA88TJ99-F1
#
_entry.id   AF-A0AA88TJ99-F1
#
_cell.length_a   1.000
_cell.length_b   1.000
_cell.length_c   1.000
_cell.angle_alpha   90.00
_cell.angle_beta   90.00
_cell.angle_gamma   90.00
#
_symmetry.space_group_name_H-M   'P 1'
#
loop_
_entity.id
_entity.type
_entity.pdbx_description
1 polymer ?
#
loop_
_entity_poly.entity_id
_entity_poly.type
_entity_poly.pdbx_seq_one_letter_code
_entity_poly.pdbx_strand_id
1 'polypeptide(L)'
;MAERHGALLVALEHRFYGKSINPNGLETENLRDLSSQQALADLAAFHHYISQRFSLSYKNTWISFGGSYAGALSAWLRGKFPHLIYGAVASSAPVQAQLDFSSYNRVVGHSLMNEAVGGSKKCVAEVKGVFAAVEAALLMGNEVEVGKDFGCCETPFKPEDKAELLQSLADIFMGTVQYNEEGVAFSIAELCDIMTNKSEQNGQKEEAYDRLVKLAAMYRAREKVPCLDVSHEKLVFELSNTTATSSYRQWFYQTCTEFGFFQTCEDTSCLFSHMLTIQSQTELCSRVFDIPQDHLPVHTDFTNQYYGGNRPQTSRVLYVNAMIISVGQCPPMVLKGRRSPDPLPRLCHAAHRPPSASVRPQLAEEGRGD
;
A
#
# COMPACT_ATOMS: atom_id res chain seq x y z
N MET A 1 12.39 -16.26 14.30
CA MET A 1 13.77 -15.71 14.18
C MET A 1 14.35 -15.31 15.54
N ALA A 2 13.67 -14.45 16.30
CA ALA A 2 14.17 -13.99 17.61
C ALA A 2 14.55 -15.15 18.55
N GLU A 3 13.65 -16.13 18.73
CA GLU A 3 13.91 -17.34 19.53
C GLU A 3 15.18 -18.09 19.09
N ARG A 4 15.31 -18.39 17.79
CA ARG A 4 16.48 -19.11 17.24
C ARG A 4 17.82 -18.39 17.48
N HIS A 5 17.79 -17.07 17.63
CA HIS A 5 18.98 -16.25 17.85
C HIS A 5 19.11 -15.76 19.30
N GLY A 6 18.22 -16.18 20.21
CA GLY A 6 18.17 -15.66 21.58
C GLY A 6 18.04 -14.13 21.65
N ALA A 7 17.34 -13.52 20.67
CA ALA A 7 17.24 -12.07 20.54
C ALA A 7 16.08 -11.50 21.36
N LEU A 8 16.31 -10.33 21.96
CA LEU A 8 15.24 -9.50 22.50
C LEU A 8 14.40 -8.95 21.34
N LEU A 9 13.09 -9.17 21.40
CA LEU A 9 12.13 -8.58 20.46
C LEU A 9 11.50 -7.33 21.09
N VAL A 10 11.64 -6.20 20.43
CA VAL A 10 10.96 -4.95 20.80
C VAL A 10 10.21 -4.41 19.60
N ALA A 11 9.05 -3.80 19.85
CA ALA A 11 8.25 -3.11 18.86
C ALA A 11 7.92 -1.72 19.41
N LEU A 12 8.09 -0.70 18.57
CA LEU A 12 7.74 0.68 18.87
C LEU A 12 6.57 1.07 17.98
N GLU A 13 5.49 1.56 18.60
CA GLU A 13 4.36 2.12 17.87
C GLU A 13 4.73 3.51 17.33
N HIS A 14 4.32 3.79 16.09
CA HIS A 14 4.67 5.04 15.41
C HIS A 14 3.93 6.23 16.05
N ARG A 15 4.61 7.37 16.20
CA ARG A 15 3.96 8.63 16.62
C ARG A 15 2.71 8.91 15.79
N PHE A 16 1.66 9.45 16.41
CA PHE A 16 0.36 9.76 15.79
C PHE A 16 -0.49 8.53 15.39
N TYR A 17 -0.03 7.30 15.64
CA TYR A 17 -0.80 6.08 15.38
C TYR A 17 -1.11 5.33 16.68
N GLY A 18 -2.23 4.60 16.67
CA GLY A 18 -2.65 3.76 17.79
C GLY A 18 -2.83 4.56 19.08
N LYS A 19 -2.05 4.23 20.11
CA LYS A 19 -2.05 4.91 21.41
C LYS A 19 -0.93 5.93 21.57
N SER A 20 -0.05 6.04 20.58
CA SER A 20 1.12 6.93 20.58
C SER A 20 0.77 8.31 20.04
N ILE A 21 -0.31 8.88 20.58
CA ILE A 21 -0.90 10.16 20.18
C ILE A 21 -0.92 11.05 21.42
N ASN A 22 -0.22 12.19 21.36
CA ASN A 22 -0.30 13.19 22.42
C ASN A 22 -1.73 13.75 22.50
N PRO A 23 -2.17 14.26 23.68
CA PRO A 23 -3.37 15.08 23.76
C PRO A 23 -3.30 16.18 22.69
N ASN A 24 -4.38 16.35 21.93
CA ASN A 24 -4.48 17.30 20.82
C ASN A 24 -3.51 17.07 19.64
N GLY A 25 -2.77 15.96 19.62
CA GLY A 25 -1.81 15.67 18.55
C GLY A 25 -2.45 15.60 17.16
N LEU A 26 -3.73 15.24 17.07
CA LEU A 26 -4.44 15.19 15.80
C LEU A 26 -5.05 16.53 15.37
N GLU A 27 -4.86 17.63 16.10
CA GLU A 27 -5.16 18.97 15.56
C GLU A 27 -4.26 19.27 14.36
N THR A 28 -4.79 19.97 13.35
CA THR A 28 -4.07 20.20 12.08
C THR A 28 -2.73 20.93 12.30
N GLU A 29 -2.66 21.91 13.21
CA GLU A 29 -1.39 22.58 13.53
C GLU A 29 -0.33 21.66 14.14
N ASN A 30 -0.75 20.58 14.83
CA ASN A 30 0.14 19.65 15.54
C ASN A 30 0.60 18.51 14.64
N LEU A 31 -0.08 18.26 13.50
CA LEU A 31 0.36 17.28 12.51
C LEU A 31 1.72 17.60 11.90
N ARG A 32 2.23 18.84 12.01
CA ARG A 32 3.60 19.18 11.57
C ARG A 32 4.69 18.32 12.23
N ASP A 33 4.41 17.74 13.40
CA ASP A 33 5.32 16.83 14.10
C ASP A 33 5.18 15.36 13.63
N LEU A 34 4.20 15.06 12.77
CA LEU A 34 4.06 13.80 12.06
C LEU A 34 4.91 13.82 10.79
N SER A 35 6.17 13.40 10.92
CA SER A 35 7.08 13.20 9.80
C SER A 35 7.97 11.98 9.99
N SER A 36 8.47 11.44 8.88
CA SER A 36 9.38 10.30 8.88
C SER A 36 10.70 10.63 9.61
N GLN A 37 11.22 11.86 9.49
CA GLN A 37 12.46 12.27 10.19
C GLN A 37 12.26 12.21 11.70
N GLN A 38 11.12 12.70 12.16
CA GLN A 38 10.73 12.70 13.54
C GLN A 38 10.48 11.28 14.07
N ALA A 39 9.83 10.42 13.29
CA ALA A 39 9.67 9.00 13.62
C ALA A 39 11.02 8.26 13.74
N LEU A 40 12.00 8.60 12.88
CA LEU A 40 13.36 8.06 12.98
C LEU A 40 14.09 8.57 14.24
N ALA A 41 13.84 9.81 14.65
CA ALA A 41 14.37 10.35 15.91
C ALA A 41 13.78 9.60 17.13
N ASP A 42 12.49 9.27 17.11
CA ASP A 42 11.88 8.44 18.15
C ASP A 42 12.52 7.05 18.22
N LEU A 43 12.76 6.43 17.07
CA LEU A 43 13.44 5.12 17.00
C LEU A 43 14.85 5.18 17.59
N ALA A 44 15.59 6.27 17.35
CA ALA A 44 16.91 6.48 17.94
C ALA A 44 16.85 6.68 19.47
N ALA A 45 15.87 7.47 19.96
CA ALA A 45 15.65 7.67 21.38
C ALA A 45 15.19 6.38 22.07
N PHE A 46 14.31 5.60 21.43
CA PHE A 46 13.83 4.31 21.90
C PHE A 46 14.95 3.28 21.98
N HIS A 47 15.84 3.23 20.98
CA HIS A 47 17.04 2.41 21.05
C HIS A 47 17.86 2.71 22.30
N HIS A 48 18.08 4.00 22.62
CA HIS A 48 18.80 4.41 23.83
C HIS A 48 18.08 3.97 25.10
N TYR A 49 16.77 4.20 25.19
CA TYR A 49 15.93 3.80 26.32
C TYR A 49 15.99 2.29 26.58
N ILE A 50 15.78 1.46 25.54
CA ILE A 50 15.82 0.00 25.67
C ILE A 50 17.23 -0.49 26.01
N SER A 51 18.26 0.12 25.43
CA SER A 51 19.65 -0.22 25.76
C SER A 51 19.94 -0.02 27.24
N GLN A 52 19.48 1.08 27.84
CA GLN A 52 19.61 1.30 29.28
C GLN A 52 18.73 0.34 30.09
N ARG A 53 17.45 0.21 29.72
CA ARG A 53 16.46 -0.58 30.46
C ARG A 53 16.84 -2.06 30.60
N PHE A 54 17.54 -2.59 29.60
CA PHE A 54 17.99 -3.99 29.55
C PHE A 54 19.51 -4.15 29.66
N SER A 55 20.26 -3.08 29.99
CA SER A 55 21.72 -3.10 30.11
C SER A 55 22.43 -3.67 28.87
N LEU A 56 21.91 -3.36 27.68
CA LEU A 56 22.49 -3.76 26.41
C LEU A 56 23.75 -2.92 26.14
N SER A 57 24.76 -3.57 25.57
CA SER A 57 26.05 -2.94 25.25
C SER A 57 26.35 -3.05 23.76
N TYR A 58 27.51 -2.55 23.33
CA TYR A 58 28.01 -2.70 21.95
C TYR A 58 28.12 -4.16 21.48
N LYS A 59 28.08 -5.14 22.40
CA LYS A 59 28.07 -6.57 22.08
C LYS A 59 26.70 -7.04 21.56
N ASN A 60 25.63 -6.30 21.84
CA ASN A 60 24.28 -6.61 21.39
C ASN A 60 24.06 -6.02 20.00
N THR A 61 23.74 -6.87 19.03
CA THR A 61 23.52 -6.46 17.65
C THR A 61 22.07 -6.09 17.43
N TRP A 62 21.82 -4.87 16.94
CA TRP A 62 20.48 -4.38 16.62
C TRP A 62 20.15 -4.57 15.14
N ILE A 63 19.04 -5.24 14.85
CA ILE A 63 18.52 -5.40 13.49
C ILE A 63 17.12 -4.80 13.44
N SER A 64 16.87 -3.86 12.54
CA SER A 64 15.53 -3.29 12.34
C SER A 64 14.73 -4.11 11.32
N PHE A 65 13.43 -4.24 11.56
CA PHE A 65 12.51 -4.94 10.68
C PHE A 65 11.31 -4.05 10.41
N GLY A 66 10.78 -4.09 9.18
CA GLY A 66 9.54 -3.44 8.85
C GLY A 66 8.97 -3.89 7.51
N GLY A 67 7.65 -3.77 7.37
CA GLY A 67 6.90 -3.99 6.13
C GLY A 67 6.27 -2.70 5.63
N SER A 68 6.10 -2.53 4.32
CA SER A 68 5.49 -1.33 3.74
C SER A 68 6.22 -0.05 4.18
N TYR A 69 5.52 1.00 4.60
CA TYR A 69 6.11 2.21 5.17
C TYR A 69 7.07 1.92 6.34
N ALA A 70 6.75 0.98 7.23
CA ALA A 70 7.68 0.59 8.30
C ALA A 70 8.95 -0.08 7.74
N GLY A 71 8.87 -0.73 6.57
CA GLY A 71 10.03 -1.22 5.84
C GLY A 71 10.92 -0.08 5.33
N ALA A 72 10.30 1.00 4.82
CA ALA A 72 11.02 2.21 4.45
C ALA A 72 11.71 2.84 5.67
N LEU A 73 10.99 3.00 6.80
CA LEU A 73 11.57 3.45 8.06
C LEU A 73 12.73 2.56 8.54
N SER A 74 12.61 1.23 8.43
CA SER A 74 13.69 0.29 8.78
C SER A 74 14.96 0.55 7.94
N ALA A 75 14.80 0.71 6.62
CA ALA A 75 15.91 1.05 5.72
C ALA A 75 16.52 2.41 6.04
N TRP A 76 15.68 3.44 6.25
CA TRP A 76 16.11 4.79 6.53
C TRP A 76 16.77 4.93 7.90
N LEU A 77 16.28 4.21 8.92
CA LEU A 77 16.89 4.14 10.24
C LEU A 77 18.32 3.60 10.14
N ARG A 78 18.53 2.49 9.42
CA ARG A 78 19.87 1.96 9.17
C ARG A 78 20.74 2.94 8.38
N GLY A 79 20.15 3.68 7.43
CA GLY A 79 20.86 4.68 6.64
C GLY A 79 21.31 5.91 7.43
N LYS A 80 20.43 6.45 8.28
CA LYS A 80 20.66 7.69 9.04
C LYS A 80 21.37 7.46 10.37
N PHE A 81 21.15 6.30 11.00
CA PHE A 81 21.74 5.93 12.29
C PHE A 81 22.55 4.63 12.20
N PRO A 82 23.56 4.55 11.29
CA PRO A 82 24.34 3.33 11.12
C PRO A 82 25.23 2.98 12.32
N HIS A 83 25.37 3.89 13.28
CA HIS A 83 26.06 3.69 14.55
C HIS A 83 25.17 3.04 15.62
N LEU A 84 23.84 3.02 15.44
CA LEU A 84 22.88 2.39 16.36
C LEU A 84 22.40 1.04 15.85
N ILE A 85 21.99 0.97 14.59
CA ILE A 85 21.37 -0.23 14.00
C ILE A 85 22.38 -0.93 13.11
N TYR A 86 22.70 -2.20 13.34
CA TYR A 86 23.71 -2.94 12.58
C TYR A 86 23.26 -3.28 11.15
N GLY A 87 21.98 -3.59 10.96
CA GLY A 87 21.38 -3.94 9.67
C GLY A 87 19.86 -3.82 9.68
N ALA A 88 19.25 -3.83 8.51
CA ALA A 88 17.81 -3.68 8.34
C ALA A 88 17.24 -4.71 7.37
N VAL A 89 16.03 -5.18 7.67
CA VAL A 89 15.17 -5.90 6.74
C VAL A 89 14.00 -4.99 6.40
N ALA A 90 13.90 -4.63 5.13
CA ALA A 90 12.91 -3.71 4.57
C ALA A 90 12.04 -4.48 3.57
N SER A 91 10.89 -4.97 4.05
CA SER A 91 9.96 -5.79 3.28
C SER A 91 8.92 -4.92 2.58
N SER A 92 8.73 -5.10 1.28
CA SER A 92 7.81 -4.35 0.42
C SER A 92 7.89 -2.84 0.65
N ALA A 93 9.10 -2.31 0.78
CA ALA A 93 9.36 -0.95 1.25
C ALA A 93 9.33 0.07 0.10
N PRO A 94 8.34 0.99 0.04
CA PRO A 94 8.30 2.04 -0.98
C PRO A 94 9.26 3.18 -0.61
N VAL A 95 10.56 2.97 -0.84
CA VAL A 95 11.61 3.95 -0.47
C VAL A 95 11.70 5.15 -1.43
N GLN A 96 11.03 5.08 -2.57
CA GLN A 96 10.95 6.15 -3.57
C GLN A 96 9.59 6.83 -3.43
N ALA A 97 9.57 8.04 -2.87
CA ALA A 97 8.40 8.89 -2.86
C ALA A 97 8.03 9.26 -4.31
N GLN A 98 6.74 9.24 -4.63
CA GLN A 98 6.22 9.49 -5.98
C GLN A 98 4.89 10.22 -5.82
N LEU A 99 4.79 11.44 -6.35
CA LEU A 99 3.55 12.22 -6.27
C LEU A 99 2.40 11.44 -6.91
N ASP A 100 2.47 11.26 -8.23
CA ASP A 100 1.62 10.32 -8.96
C ASP A 100 2.23 8.92 -8.89
N PHE A 101 1.48 7.98 -8.34
CA PHE A 101 1.85 6.59 -8.20
C PHE A 101 0.99 5.65 -9.06
N SER A 102 0.60 6.09 -10.25
CA SER A 102 -0.04 5.30 -11.32
C SER A 102 0.62 3.94 -11.59
N SER A 103 1.94 3.81 -11.37
CA SER A 103 2.64 2.52 -11.49
C SER A 103 2.12 1.43 -10.54
N TYR A 104 1.45 1.79 -9.44
CA TYR A 104 0.76 0.88 -8.54
C TYR A 104 -0.32 0.10 -9.29
N ASN A 105 -1.18 0.81 -10.03
CA ASN A 105 -2.27 0.20 -10.78
C ASN A 105 -1.75 -0.67 -11.95
N ARG A 106 -0.58 -0.33 -12.52
CA ARG A 106 0.08 -1.23 -13.49
C ARG A 106 0.49 -2.56 -12.86
N VAL A 107 0.99 -2.56 -11.63
CA VAL A 107 1.32 -3.80 -10.90
C VAL A 107 0.06 -4.60 -10.59
N VAL A 108 -1.03 -3.94 -10.19
CA VAL A 108 -2.34 -4.59 -10.01
C VAL A 108 -2.76 -5.31 -11.30
N GLY A 109 -2.64 -4.65 -12.45
CA GLY A 109 -2.91 -5.26 -13.76
C GLY A 109 -2.05 -6.48 -14.06
N HIS A 110 -0.74 -6.38 -13.82
CA HIS A 110 0.17 -7.51 -14.01
C HIS A 110 -0.16 -8.70 -13.10
N SER A 111 -0.56 -8.42 -11.85
CA SER A 111 -0.96 -9.44 -10.89
C SER A 111 -2.27 -10.13 -11.27
N LEU A 112 -3.28 -9.38 -11.71
CA LEU A 112 -4.53 -9.94 -12.25
C LEU A 112 -4.33 -10.71 -13.56
N MET A 113 -3.23 -10.47 -14.28
CA MET A 113 -2.84 -11.24 -15.46
C MET A 113 -2.08 -12.53 -15.12
N ASN A 114 -1.50 -12.63 -13.91
CA ASN A 114 -0.56 -13.69 -13.57
C ASN A 114 -1.25 -15.01 -13.24
N GLU A 115 -1.11 -15.98 -14.14
CA GLU A 115 -1.68 -17.33 -14.01
C GLU A 115 -1.20 -18.08 -12.76
N ALA A 116 0.00 -17.79 -12.25
CA ALA A 116 0.54 -18.44 -11.05
C ALA A 116 -0.26 -18.14 -9.77
N VAL A 117 -1.10 -17.10 -9.78
CA VAL A 117 -2.00 -16.74 -8.68
C VAL A 117 -3.47 -16.73 -9.11
N GLY A 118 -3.80 -17.45 -10.19
CA GLY A 118 -5.17 -17.55 -10.72
C GLY A 118 -5.63 -16.35 -11.55
N GLY A 119 -4.71 -15.45 -11.90
CA GLY A 119 -4.98 -14.37 -12.86
C GLY A 119 -5.07 -14.88 -14.30
N SER A 120 -5.52 -14.02 -15.22
CA SER A 120 -5.47 -14.29 -16.66
C SER A 120 -5.59 -13.02 -17.50
N LYS A 121 -5.17 -13.07 -18.77
CA LYS A 121 -5.42 -11.98 -19.74
C LYS A 121 -6.91 -11.66 -19.87
N LYS A 122 -7.76 -12.69 -19.78
CA LYS A 122 -9.21 -12.53 -19.82
C LYS A 122 -9.71 -11.76 -18.60
N CYS A 123 -9.22 -12.06 -17.39
CA CYS A 123 -9.56 -11.32 -16.18
C CYS A 123 -9.26 -9.82 -16.33
N VAL A 124 -8.05 -9.47 -16.78
CA VAL A 124 -7.69 -8.06 -17.02
C VAL A 124 -8.58 -7.39 -18.06
N ALA A 125 -8.92 -8.09 -19.15
CA ALA A 125 -9.79 -7.53 -20.19
C ALA A 125 -11.23 -7.29 -19.68
N GLU A 126 -11.78 -8.22 -18.90
CA GLU A 126 -13.11 -8.08 -18.28
C GLU A 126 -13.13 -6.93 -17.26
N VAL A 127 -12.10 -6.83 -16.41
CA VAL A 127 -11.95 -5.73 -15.44
C VAL A 127 -11.85 -4.37 -16.15
N LYS A 128 -10.96 -4.25 -17.15
CA LYS A 128 -10.83 -3.00 -17.92
C LYS A 128 -12.13 -2.61 -18.62
N GLY A 129 -12.81 -3.58 -19.23
CA GLY A 129 -14.08 -3.35 -19.92
C GLY A 129 -15.18 -2.89 -18.97
N VAL A 130 -15.31 -3.50 -17.78
CA VAL A 130 -16.38 -3.13 -16.85
C VAL A 130 -16.17 -1.76 -16.23
N PHE A 131 -14.94 -1.36 -15.88
CA PHE A 131 -14.69 -0.01 -15.35
C PHE A 131 -15.03 1.07 -16.38
N ALA A 132 -14.70 0.84 -17.66
CA ALA A 132 -15.10 1.74 -18.75
C ALA A 132 -16.63 1.80 -18.91
N ALA A 133 -17.34 0.68 -18.71
CA ALA A 133 -18.80 0.64 -18.78
C ALA A 133 -19.47 1.40 -17.62
N VAL A 134 -18.96 1.25 -16.39
CA VAL A 134 -19.45 2.00 -15.22
C VAL A 134 -19.20 3.50 -15.39
N GLU A 135 -18.00 3.89 -15.84
CA GLU A 135 -17.67 5.28 -16.14
C GLU A 135 -18.63 5.88 -17.19
N ALA A 136 -18.86 5.16 -18.29
CA ALA A 136 -19.79 5.60 -19.32
C ALA A 136 -21.23 5.74 -18.78
N ALA A 137 -21.71 4.80 -17.96
CA ALA A 137 -23.03 4.88 -17.36
C ALA A 137 -23.18 6.10 -16.45
N LEU A 138 -22.17 6.41 -15.64
CA LEU A 138 -22.15 7.60 -14.78
C LEU A 138 -22.10 8.90 -15.60
N LEU A 139 -21.44 8.91 -16.76
CA LEU A 139 -21.39 10.07 -17.66
C LEU A 139 -22.70 10.26 -18.45
N MET A 140 -23.46 9.19 -18.69
CA MET A 140 -24.75 9.24 -19.40
C MET A 140 -25.94 9.64 -18.51
N GLY A 141 -25.74 9.86 -17.21
CA GLY A 141 -26.81 10.25 -16.30
C GLY A 141 -27.55 9.08 -15.65
N ASN A 142 -26.91 7.90 -15.56
CA ASN A 142 -27.49 6.71 -14.92
C ASN A 142 -27.08 6.59 -13.44
N GLU A 143 -26.76 7.70 -12.75
CA GLU A 143 -26.20 7.68 -11.40
C GLU A 143 -27.11 6.96 -10.40
N VAL A 144 -28.43 7.11 -10.54
CA VAL A 144 -29.43 6.47 -9.65
C VAL A 144 -29.39 4.95 -9.77
N GLU A 145 -29.32 4.42 -10.98
CA GLU A 145 -29.27 2.97 -11.24
C GLU A 145 -27.93 2.40 -10.78
N VAL A 146 -26.82 3.03 -11.20
CA VAL A 146 -25.46 2.63 -10.81
C VAL A 146 -25.29 2.65 -9.29
N GLY A 147 -25.77 3.72 -8.62
CA GLY A 147 -25.72 3.84 -7.18
C GLY A 147 -26.48 2.73 -6.46
N LYS A 148 -27.66 2.35 -6.98
CA LYS A 148 -28.47 1.25 -6.45
C LYS A 148 -27.78 -0.11 -6.65
N ASP A 149 -27.26 -0.37 -7.84
CA ASP A 149 -26.64 -1.66 -8.18
C ASP A 149 -25.41 -1.91 -7.30
N PHE A 150 -24.53 -0.92 -7.19
CA PHE A 150 -23.34 -1.01 -6.33
C PHE A 150 -23.63 -0.79 -4.84
N GLY A 151 -24.90 -0.64 -4.44
CA GLY A 151 -25.32 -0.49 -3.06
C GLY A 151 -24.63 0.67 -2.35
N CYS A 152 -24.60 1.84 -2.99
CA CYS A 152 -24.01 3.05 -2.44
C CYS A 152 -24.88 3.60 -1.30
N CYS A 153 -24.25 4.25 -0.32
CA CYS A 153 -24.98 4.89 0.78
C CYS A 153 -25.80 6.08 0.28
N GLU A 154 -25.28 6.76 -0.75
CA GLU A 154 -25.89 7.90 -1.42
C GLU A 154 -25.69 7.76 -2.93
N THR A 155 -26.54 8.42 -3.71
CA THR A 155 -26.41 8.43 -5.18
C THR A 155 -25.28 9.36 -5.60
N PRO A 156 -24.30 8.91 -6.42
CA PRO A 156 -23.13 9.72 -6.79
C PRO A 156 -23.45 10.72 -7.90
N PHE A 157 -24.19 11.78 -7.58
CA PHE A 157 -24.59 12.80 -8.56
C PHE A 157 -23.44 13.73 -8.96
N LYS A 158 -22.57 14.10 -8.00
CA LYS A 158 -21.48 15.04 -8.26
C LYS A 158 -20.31 14.35 -8.95
N PRO A 159 -19.51 15.06 -9.77
CA PRO A 159 -18.31 14.50 -10.39
C PRO A 159 -17.35 13.85 -9.38
N GLU A 160 -17.20 14.43 -8.20
CA GLU A 160 -16.33 13.94 -7.14
C GLU A 160 -16.89 12.64 -6.55
N ASP A 161 -18.21 12.58 -6.28
CA ASP A 161 -18.86 11.37 -5.77
C ASP A 161 -18.80 10.20 -6.77
N LYS A 162 -18.82 10.51 -8.08
CA LYS A 162 -18.59 9.51 -9.15
C LYS A 162 -17.17 8.94 -9.08
N ALA A 163 -16.18 9.80 -8.87
CA ALA A 163 -14.79 9.37 -8.70
C ALA A 163 -14.61 8.54 -7.41
N GLU A 164 -15.27 8.90 -6.31
CA GLU A 164 -15.25 8.11 -5.06
C GLU A 164 -15.86 6.72 -5.24
N LEU A 165 -16.95 6.58 -6.00
CA LEU A 165 -17.50 5.26 -6.35
C LEU A 165 -16.48 4.44 -7.13
N LEU A 166 -15.87 5.03 -8.16
CA LEU A 166 -14.90 4.35 -9.00
C LEU A 166 -13.63 3.96 -8.22
N GLN A 167 -13.20 4.80 -7.28
CA GLN A 167 -12.11 4.49 -6.35
C GLN A 167 -12.50 3.33 -5.43
N SER A 168 -13.69 3.38 -4.82
CA SER A 168 -14.20 2.32 -3.95
C SER A 168 -14.27 0.96 -4.67
N LEU A 169 -14.67 0.95 -5.94
CA LEU A 169 -14.67 -0.26 -6.75
C LEU A 169 -13.24 -0.73 -7.07
N ALA A 170 -12.32 0.20 -7.40
CA ALA A 170 -10.91 -0.12 -7.66
C ALA A 170 -10.21 -0.69 -6.42
N ASP A 171 -10.52 -0.16 -5.23
CA ASP A 171 -9.95 -0.57 -3.95
C ASP A 171 -10.21 -2.05 -3.63
N ILE A 172 -11.33 -2.62 -4.09
CA ILE A 172 -11.61 -4.06 -3.97
C ILE A 172 -10.51 -4.87 -4.68
N PHE A 173 -10.12 -4.47 -5.88
CA PHE A 173 -9.07 -5.14 -6.66
C PHE A 173 -7.68 -4.84 -6.09
N MET A 174 -7.42 -3.59 -5.75
CA MET A 174 -6.13 -3.13 -5.22
C MET A 174 -5.80 -3.81 -3.89
N GLY A 175 -6.76 -3.83 -2.96
CA GLY A 175 -6.65 -4.54 -1.68
C GLY A 175 -6.48 -6.05 -1.86
N THR A 176 -7.26 -6.66 -2.76
CA THR A 176 -7.12 -8.10 -3.07
C THR A 176 -5.71 -8.44 -3.57
N VAL A 177 -5.16 -7.65 -4.49
CA VAL A 177 -3.80 -7.88 -5.02
C VAL A 177 -2.73 -7.63 -3.96
N GLN A 178 -2.90 -6.61 -3.11
CA GLN A 178 -1.92 -6.25 -2.10
C GLN A 178 -1.69 -7.34 -1.05
N TYR A 179 -2.76 -8.04 -0.65
CA TYR A 179 -2.70 -9.01 0.45
C TYR A 179 -2.85 -10.46 0.01
N ASN A 180 -3.61 -10.74 -1.05
CA ASN A 180 -3.86 -12.05 -1.65
C ASN A 180 -3.86 -13.23 -0.66
N GLU A 181 -5.05 -13.57 -0.14
CA GLU A 181 -5.33 -14.65 0.83
C GLU A 181 -4.98 -14.33 2.30
N GLU A 182 -4.29 -13.23 2.61
CA GLU A 182 -4.01 -12.84 4.00
C GLU A 182 -4.95 -11.75 4.52
N GLY A 183 -5.96 -12.14 5.31
CA GLY A 183 -6.77 -11.20 6.09
C GLY A 183 -7.67 -10.26 5.28
N VAL A 184 -7.92 -10.58 4.00
CA VAL A 184 -8.75 -9.79 3.08
C VAL A 184 -9.92 -10.57 2.51
N ALA A 185 -10.91 -9.86 1.97
CA ALA A 185 -12.14 -10.41 1.43
C ALA A 185 -11.95 -11.48 0.35
N PHE A 186 -10.96 -11.36 -0.56
CA PHE A 186 -10.80 -12.25 -1.72
C PHE A 186 -9.34 -12.64 -1.97
N SER A 187 -9.14 -13.73 -2.72
CA SER A 187 -7.89 -14.01 -3.42
C SER A 187 -7.95 -13.51 -4.87
N ILE A 188 -6.79 -13.34 -5.50
CA ILE A 188 -6.73 -12.98 -6.94
C ILE A 188 -7.45 -14.04 -7.78
N ALA A 189 -7.25 -15.33 -7.46
CA ALA A 189 -7.91 -16.44 -8.16
C ALA A 189 -9.43 -16.34 -8.06
N GLU A 190 -9.98 -16.17 -6.86
CA GLU A 190 -11.42 -16.07 -6.65
C GLU A 190 -12.01 -14.84 -7.36
N LEU A 191 -11.34 -13.69 -7.24
CA LEU A 191 -11.76 -12.46 -7.90
C LEU A 191 -11.78 -12.61 -9.43
N CYS A 192 -10.73 -13.20 -10.01
CA CYS A 192 -10.65 -13.43 -11.44
C CYS A 192 -11.65 -14.50 -11.92
N ASP A 193 -11.94 -15.52 -11.12
CA ASP A 193 -13.00 -16.48 -11.40
C ASP A 193 -14.35 -15.77 -11.45
N ILE A 194 -14.69 -14.93 -10.46
CA ILE A 194 -15.93 -14.14 -10.46
C ILE A 194 -16.02 -13.29 -11.72
N MET A 195 -14.97 -12.54 -12.05
CA MET A 195 -14.97 -11.60 -13.18
C MET A 195 -14.97 -12.28 -14.55
N THR A 196 -14.59 -13.55 -14.65
CA THR A 196 -14.52 -14.28 -15.93
C THR A 196 -15.56 -15.37 -16.09
N ASN A 197 -16.26 -15.75 -15.01
CA ASN A 197 -17.29 -16.78 -15.03
C ASN A 197 -18.49 -16.30 -15.83
N LYS A 198 -18.76 -16.97 -16.95
CA LYS A 198 -19.97 -16.74 -17.74
C LYS A 198 -21.00 -17.73 -17.24
N SER A 199 -21.60 -17.43 -16.09
CA SER A 199 -22.76 -18.18 -15.66
C SER A 199 -23.93 -17.84 -16.59
N GLU A 200 -24.62 -18.86 -17.08
CA GLU A 200 -25.86 -18.67 -17.85
C GLU A 200 -27.02 -18.81 -16.86
N GLN A 201 -27.67 -17.69 -16.55
CA GLN A 201 -29.00 -17.72 -15.93
C GLN A 201 -30.04 -17.47 -17.02
N ASN A 202 -30.99 -18.39 -17.17
CA ASN A 202 -32.13 -18.27 -18.08
C ASN A 202 -31.77 -17.97 -19.55
N GLY A 203 -30.63 -18.45 -20.04
CA GLY A 203 -30.21 -18.30 -21.44
C GLY A 203 -29.67 -16.91 -21.82
N GLN A 204 -29.51 -16.00 -20.86
CA GLN A 204 -28.77 -14.75 -21.02
C GLN A 204 -27.39 -14.90 -20.39
N LYS A 205 -26.35 -14.48 -21.14
CA LYS A 205 -24.98 -14.43 -20.61
C LYS A 205 -24.92 -13.27 -19.63
N GLU A 206 -24.56 -13.56 -18.38
CA GLU A 206 -24.24 -12.54 -17.38
C GLU A 206 -23.23 -11.54 -17.97
N GLU A 207 -23.51 -10.24 -17.86
CA GLU A 207 -22.62 -9.20 -18.40
C GLU A 207 -21.48 -8.90 -17.43
N ALA A 208 -20.42 -8.22 -17.89
CA ALA A 208 -19.28 -7.88 -17.02
C ALA A 208 -19.70 -6.93 -15.89
N TYR A 209 -20.68 -6.06 -16.17
CA TYR A 209 -21.30 -5.16 -15.19
C TYR A 209 -21.95 -5.92 -14.04
N ASP A 210 -22.81 -6.91 -14.34
CA ASP A 210 -23.48 -7.74 -13.33
C ASP A 210 -22.47 -8.49 -12.44
N ARG A 211 -21.38 -8.98 -13.02
CA ARG A 211 -20.29 -9.63 -12.26
C ARG A 211 -19.63 -8.67 -11.27
N LEU A 212 -19.39 -7.42 -11.67
CA LEU A 212 -18.81 -6.42 -10.78
C LEU A 212 -19.80 -6.01 -9.68
N VAL A 213 -21.09 -5.87 -10.00
CA VAL A 213 -22.17 -5.61 -9.02
C VAL A 213 -22.21 -6.72 -7.97
N LYS A 214 -22.15 -7.98 -8.42
CA LYS A 214 -22.06 -9.15 -7.56
C LYS A 214 -20.81 -9.14 -6.69
N LEU A 215 -19.64 -8.82 -7.27
CA LEU A 215 -18.39 -8.71 -6.52
C LEU A 215 -18.47 -7.63 -5.43
N ALA A 216 -19.02 -6.45 -5.75
CA ALA A 216 -19.22 -5.38 -4.78
C ALA A 216 -20.19 -5.78 -3.65
N ALA A 217 -21.28 -6.48 -3.98
CA ALA A 217 -22.19 -7.02 -2.97
C ALA A 217 -21.52 -8.06 -2.05
N MET A 218 -20.71 -8.96 -2.63
CA MET A 218 -19.92 -9.93 -1.86
C MET A 218 -18.89 -9.24 -0.95
N TYR A 219 -18.21 -8.21 -1.46
CA TYR A 219 -17.26 -7.41 -0.69
C TYR A 219 -17.94 -6.78 0.53
N ARG A 220 -19.05 -6.06 0.33
CA ARG A 220 -19.85 -5.46 1.42
C ARG A 220 -20.26 -6.49 2.47
N ALA A 221 -20.70 -7.68 2.04
CA ALA A 221 -21.09 -8.74 2.95
C ALA A 221 -19.91 -9.30 3.77
N ARG A 222 -18.73 -9.48 3.16
CA ARG A 222 -17.52 -10.02 3.84
C ARG A 222 -16.91 -9.02 4.82
N GLU A 223 -16.81 -7.76 4.41
CA GLU A 223 -16.29 -6.67 5.24
C GLU A 223 -17.32 -6.11 6.23
N LYS A 224 -18.56 -6.61 6.18
CA LYS A 224 -19.70 -6.17 7.02
C LYS A 224 -20.00 -4.67 6.90
N VAL A 225 -19.82 -4.13 5.70
CA VAL A 225 -20.11 -2.73 5.39
C VAL A 225 -21.52 -2.66 4.78
N PRO A 226 -22.44 -1.85 5.31
CA PRO A 226 -23.84 -1.84 4.86
C PRO A 226 -24.02 -1.28 3.44
N CYS A 227 -23.17 -0.34 3.04
CA CYS A 227 -23.20 0.33 1.75
C CYS A 227 -21.81 0.89 1.39
N LEU A 228 -21.55 1.16 0.11
CA LEU A 228 -20.32 1.88 -0.29
C LEU A 228 -20.52 3.37 -0.02
N ASP A 229 -19.71 3.97 0.85
CA ASP A 229 -19.75 5.42 1.05
C ASP A 229 -18.98 6.10 -0.08
N VAL A 230 -19.70 6.86 -0.89
CA VAL A 230 -19.20 7.50 -2.11
C VAL A 230 -19.32 9.02 -2.03
N SER A 231 -19.61 9.56 -0.84
CA SER A 231 -19.76 11.00 -0.65
C SER A 231 -18.40 11.65 -0.44
N HIS A 232 -17.96 12.45 -1.41
CA HIS A 232 -16.70 13.18 -1.29
C HIS A 232 -16.72 14.18 -0.11
N GLU A 233 -17.88 14.77 0.17
CA GLU A 233 -18.05 15.66 1.35
C GLU A 233 -17.88 14.91 2.67
N LYS A 234 -18.34 13.65 2.76
CA LYS A 234 -18.07 12.84 3.95
C LYS A 234 -16.61 12.48 4.08
N LEU A 235 -15.94 12.14 2.97
CA LEU A 235 -14.49 11.90 2.97
C LEU A 235 -13.74 13.14 3.51
N VAL A 236 -14.08 14.33 3.04
CA VAL A 236 -13.54 15.59 3.54
C VAL A 236 -13.84 15.77 5.03
N PHE A 237 -15.06 15.50 5.47
CA PHE A 237 -15.46 15.59 6.86
C PHE A 237 -14.66 14.62 7.76
N GLU A 238 -14.50 13.37 7.34
CA GLU A 238 -13.73 12.35 8.07
C GLU A 238 -12.25 12.70 8.16
N LEU A 239 -11.66 13.17 7.05
CA LEU A 239 -10.29 13.66 7.02
C LEU A 239 -10.10 14.97 7.81
N SER A 240 -11.15 15.78 7.97
CA SER A 240 -11.12 16.98 8.81
C SER A 240 -11.33 16.69 10.29
N ASN A 241 -11.84 15.51 10.63
CA ASN A 241 -12.14 15.13 12.00
C ASN A 241 -10.85 14.80 12.78
N THR A 242 -10.48 15.71 13.68
CA THR A 242 -9.30 15.59 14.56
C THR A 242 -9.50 14.63 15.73
N THR A 243 -10.73 14.15 15.95
CA THR A 243 -11.07 13.20 17.02
C THR A 243 -11.25 11.77 16.51
N ALA A 244 -11.19 11.58 15.18
CA ALA A 244 -11.38 10.27 14.57
C ALA A 244 -10.31 9.28 15.05
N THR A 245 -10.73 8.05 15.30
CA THR A 245 -9.86 6.94 15.70
C THR A 245 -9.19 6.26 14.51
N SER A 246 -9.63 6.57 13.29
CA SER A 246 -9.00 6.07 12.07
C SER A 246 -7.58 6.62 11.92
N SER A 247 -6.70 5.80 11.36
CA SER A 247 -5.32 6.19 11.02
C SER A 247 -5.20 6.82 9.62
N TYR A 248 -6.32 6.87 8.88
CA TYR A 248 -6.35 7.30 7.50
C TYR A 248 -5.99 8.78 7.35
N ARG A 249 -6.47 9.65 8.23
CA ARG A 249 -6.14 11.08 8.22
C ARG A 249 -4.64 11.33 8.36
N GLN A 250 -3.99 10.63 9.28
CA GLN A 250 -2.57 10.71 9.58
C GLN A 250 -1.76 10.24 8.38
N TRP A 251 -2.15 9.10 7.79
CA TRP A 251 -1.52 8.60 6.58
C TRP A 251 -1.68 9.58 5.41
N PHE A 252 -2.90 10.11 5.20
CA PHE A 252 -3.18 11.08 4.14
C PHE A 252 -2.37 12.36 4.32
N TYR A 253 -2.16 12.81 5.57
CA TYR A 253 -1.26 13.93 5.84
C TYR A 253 0.18 13.64 5.42
N GLN A 254 0.72 12.44 5.71
CA GLN A 254 2.06 12.05 5.27
C GLN A 254 2.16 11.93 3.74
N THR A 255 1.10 11.47 3.06
CA THR A 255 0.97 11.51 1.61
C THR A 255 1.10 12.94 1.07
N CYS A 256 0.40 13.91 1.69
CA CYS A 256 0.46 15.33 1.30
C CYS A 256 1.79 16.03 1.65
N THR A 257 2.53 15.56 2.66
CA THR A 257 3.72 16.27 3.21
C THR A 257 5.05 15.62 2.91
N GLU A 258 5.08 14.34 2.55
CA GLU A 258 6.34 13.61 2.37
C GLU A 258 6.35 12.69 1.16
N PHE A 259 5.29 11.89 0.98
CA PHE A 259 5.41 10.68 0.16
C PHE A 259 4.78 10.78 -1.22
N GLY A 260 3.71 11.57 -1.36
CA GLY A 260 2.75 11.33 -2.41
C GLY A 260 2.16 9.94 -2.21
N PHE A 261 2.16 9.14 -3.27
CA PHE A 261 1.50 7.83 -3.38
C PHE A 261 0.02 7.92 -3.75
N PHE A 262 -0.36 8.96 -4.49
CA PHE A 262 -1.69 9.05 -5.10
C PHE A 262 -1.82 7.99 -6.20
N GLN A 263 -2.75 7.06 -6.05
CA GLN A 263 -2.91 5.89 -6.92
C GLN A 263 -3.82 6.25 -8.10
N THR A 264 -3.27 7.01 -9.05
CA THR A 264 -4.05 7.53 -10.18
C THR A 264 -4.16 6.51 -11.32
N CYS A 265 -5.03 6.83 -12.28
CA CYS A 265 -5.34 5.99 -13.43
C CYS A 265 -5.43 6.81 -14.73
N GLU A 266 -4.71 7.94 -14.81
CA GLU A 266 -4.70 8.80 -16.00
C GLU A 266 -3.93 8.16 -17.18
N ASP A 267 -3.07 7.18 -16.91
CA ASP A 267 -2.34 6.43 -17.94
C ASP A 267 -3.26 5.40 -18.64
N THR A 268 -3.20 5.35 -19.97
CA THR A 268 -4.01 4.43 -20.81
C THR A 268 -3.82 2.93 -20.53
N SER A 269 -2.71 2.55 -19.89
CA SER A 269 -2.41 1.18 -19.46
C SER A 269 -3.12 0.80 -18.16
N CYS A 270 -3.67 1.78 -17.43
CA CYS A 270 -4.47 1.51 -16.27
C CYS A 270 -5.76 0.75 -16.63
N LEU A 271 -6.20 -0.08 -15.68
CA LEU A 271 -7.33 -1.01 -15.81
C LEU A 271 -8.62 -0.47 -15.18
N PHE A 272 -8.50 0.59 -14.38
CA PHE A 272 -9.64 1.23 -13.72
C PHE A 272 -10.11 2.46 -14.50
N SER A 273 -10.90 3.32 -13.87
CA SER A 273 -11.45 4.52 -14.51
C SER A 273 -10.44 5.64 -14.62
N HIS A 274 -10.49 6.38 -15.74
CA HIS A 274 -9.68 7.58 -15.95
C HIS A 274 -10.15 8.79 -15.13
N MET A 275 -11.27 8.69 -14.42
CA MET A 275 -11.71 9.69 -13.45
C MET A 275 -10.86 9.70 -12.16
N LEU A 276 -10.02 8.68 -11.95
CA LEU A 276 -9.07 8.63 -10.83
C LEU A 276 -7.82 9.45 -11.16
N THR A 277 -7.95 10.78 -11.07
CA THR A 277 -6.90 11.73 -11.47
C THR A 277 -6.01 12.15 -10.32
N ILE A 278 -4.83 12.67 -10.63
CA ILE A 278 -3.98 13.31 -9.62
C ILE A 278 -4.71 14.50 -8.99
N GLN A 279 -5.38 15.32 -9.80
CA GLN A 279 -6.04 16.54 -9.35
C GLN A 279 -7.12 16.27 -8.30
N SER A 280 -7.98 15.29 -8.52
CA SER A 280 -9.06 14.95 -7.58
C SER A 280 -8.53 14.44 -6.24
N GLN A 281 -7.39 13.72 -6.25
CA GLN A 281 -6.78 13.24 -5.02
C GLN A 281 -5.97 14.33 -4.29
N THR A 282 -5.25 15.19 -5.02
CA THR A 282 -4.42 16.24 -4.43
C THR A 282 -5.21 17.44 -3.91
N GLU A 283 -6.43 17.66 -4.40
CA GLU A 283 -7.34 18.70 -3.87
C GLU A 283 -7.58 18.55 -2.37
N LEU A 284 -7.72 17.31 -1.89
CA LEU A 284 -7.94 17.00 -0.47
C LEU A 284 -6.79 17.53 0.42
N CYS A 285 -5.54 17.57 -0.07
CA CYS A 285 -4.42 18.15 0.67
C CYS A 285 -4.64 19.63 0.98
N SER A 286 -5.13 20.39 -0.02
CA SER A 286 -5.42 21.81 0.15
C SER A 286 -6.67 22.02 0.99
N ARG A 287 -7.69 21.18 0.81
CA ARG A 287 -9.00 21.35 1.45
C ARG A 287 -9.01 20.95 2.93
N VAL A 288 -8.23 19.95 3.31
CA VAL A 288 -8.21 19.39 4.67
C VAL A 288 -7.06 19.95 5.52
N PHE A 289 -5.90 20.18 4.91
CA PHE A 289 -4.66 20.50 5.64
C PHE A 289 -4.05 21.85 5.28
N ASP A 290 -4.73 22.65 4.44
CA ASP A 290 -4.21 23.92 3.92
C ASP A 290 -2.83 23.78 3.23
N ILE A 291 -2.58 22.62 2.59
CA ILE A 291 -1.34 22.35 1.84
C ILE A 291 -1.58 22.61 0.35
N PRO A 292 -0.97 23.65 -0.24
CA PRO A 292 -1.10 23.96 -1.66
C PRO A 292 -0.61 22.81 -2.55
N GLN A 293 -1.34 22.52 -3.63
CA GLN A 293 -1.03 21.40 -4.52
C GLN A 293 0.33 21.57 -5.24
N ASP A 294 0.74 22.80 -5.51
CA ASP A 294 2.02 23.14 -6.13
C ASP A 294 3.24 22.91 -5.22
N HIS A 295 3.02 22.75 -3.90
CA HIS A 295 4.08 22.37 -2.96
C HIS A 295 4.33 20.85 -2.90
N LEU A 296 3.36 20.02 -3.32
CA LEU A 296 3.46 18.56 -3.20
C LEU A 296 4.69 17.96 -3.94
N PRO A 297 5.07 18.40 -5.16
CA PRO A 297 6.29 17.93 -5.81
C PRO A 297 7.54 18.18 -4.95
N VAL A 298 7.66 19.38 -4.35
CA VAL A 298 8.80 19.76 -3.51
C VAL A 298 8.91 18.86 -2.29
N HIS A 299 7.78 18.49 -1.68
CA HIS A 299 7.74 17.55 -0.56
C HIS A 299 8.30 16.17 -0.96
N THR A 300 7.82 15.61 -2.08
CA THR A 300 8.30 14.30 -2.55
C THR A 300 9.77 14.31 -2.96
N ASP A 301 10.23 15.40 -3.60
CA ASP A 301 11.62 15.60 -3.97
C ASP A 301 12.52 15.70 -2.74
N PHE A 302 12.09 16.44 -1.71
CA PHE A 302 12.81 16.52 -0.45
C PHE A 302 12.97 15.15 0.20
N THR A 303 11.91 14.36 0.32
CA THR A 303 11.96 12.99 0.86
C THR A 303 12.96 12.12 0.10
N ASN A 304 12.89 12.15 -1.24
CA ASN A 304 13.79 11.38 -2.10
C ASN A 304 15.25 11.82 -1.96
N GLN A 305 15.53 13.12 -1.92
CA GLN A 305 16.88 13.65 -1.72
C GLN A 305 17.40 13.32 -0.31
N TYR A 306 16.55 13.41 0.70
CA TYR A 306 16.93 13.16 2.08
C TYR A 306 17.26 11.68 2.31
N TYR A 307 16.49 10.75 1.75
CA TYR A 307 16.68 9.31 1.96
C TYR A 307 17.42 8.57 0.83
N GLY A 308 17.62 9.21 -0.31
CA GLY A 308 18.29 8.66 -1.49
C GLY A 308 17.37 7.93 -2.48
N GLY A 309 16.05 7.95 -2.27
CA GLY A 309 15.05 7.36 -3.17
C GLY A 309 15.38 5.92 -3.58
N ASN A 310 15.35 5.66 -4.90
CA ASN A 310 15.71 4.36 -5.49
C ASN A 310 17.22 4.06 -5.53
N ARG A 311 18.08 4.99 -5.12
CA ARG A 311 19.55 4.84 -5.05
C ARG A 311 20.08 5.19 -3.64
N PRO A 312 19.61 4.47 -2.61
CA PRO A 312 19.99 4.77 -1.24
C PRO A 312 21.48 4.50 -1.02
N GLN A 313 22.18 5.45 -0.40
CA GLN A 313 23.59 5.30 -0.02
C GLN A 313 23.71 4.55 1.33
N THR A 314 23.09 3.38 1.42
CA THR A 314 23.01 2.58 2.66
C THR A 314 23.84 1.29 2.55
N SER A 315 24.09 0.65 3.70
CA SER A 315 24.78 -0.64 3.79
C SER A 315 24.05 -1.55 4.75
N ARG A 316 24.07 -2.87 4.47
CA ARG A 316 23.43 -3.90 5.31
C ARG A 316 21.91 -3.72 5.41
N VAL A 317 21.30 -3.37 4.29
CA VAL A 317 19.84 -3.33 4.14
C VAL A 317 19.44 -4.42 3.16
N LEU A 318 18.58 -5.34 3.63
CA LEU A 318 17.95 -6.34 2.79
C LEU A 318 16.58 -5.81 2.36
N TYR A 319 16.47 -5.42 1.09
CA TYR A 319 15.20 -5.08 0.46
C TYR A 319 14.54 -6.35 -0.06
N VAL A 320 13.37 -6.70 0.48
CA VAL A 320 12.59 -7.86 0.07
C VAL A 320 11.34 -7.36 -0.64
N ASN A 321 11.13 -7.70 -1.91
CA ASN A 321 9.94 -7.29 -2.66
C ASN A 321 9.29 -8.51 -3.31
N ALA A 322 7.96 -8.54 -3.30
CA ALA A 322 7.16 -9.55 -3.97
C ALA A 322 6.85 -9.14 -5.41
N MET A 323 6.94 -10.05 -6.39
CA MET A 323 6.67 -9.71 -7.81
C MET A 323 5.22 -9.24 -8.06
N ILE A 324 4.28 -9.63 -7.20
CA ILE A 324 2.85 -9.28 -7.26
C ILE A 324 2.59 -7.88 -6.66
N ILE A 325 3.54 -7.34 -5.88
CA ILE A 325 3.46 -6.05 -5.17
C ILE A 325 4.55 -5.08 -5.63
N SER A 326 5.50 -5.50 -6.48
CA SER A 326 6.71 -4.76 -6.82
C SER A 326 6.42 -3.55 -7.70
N VAL A 327 6.05 -2.45 -7.08
CA VAL A 327 5.97 -1.13 -7.69
C VAL A 327 7.35 -0.46 -7.64
N GLY A 328 8.12 -0.66 -8.69
CA GLY A 328 9.50 -0.18 -8.81
C GLY A 328 10.48 -1.33 -8.95
N GLN A 329 11.44 -1.18 -9.85
CA GLN A 329 12.55 -2.11 -10.00
C GLN A 329 13.14 -2.42 -8.61
N CYS A 330 13.29 -3.70 -8.26
CA CYS A 330 14.04 -4.10 -7.08
C CYS A 330 15.35 -3.29 -7.03
N PRO A 331 15.54 -2.40 -6.03
CA PRO A 331 16.85 -1.81 -5.84
C PRO A 331 17.84 -2.98 -5.67
N PRO A 332 19.05 -2.91 -6.23
CA PRO A 332 20.04 -3.97 -6.07
C PRO A 332 20.25 -4.28 -4.59
N MET A 333 20.42 -5.56 -4.25
CA MET A 333 20.75 -5.99 -2.89
C MET A 333 22.10 -5.37 -2.49
N VAL A 334 22.11 -4.32 -1.65
CA VAL A 334 23.36 -3.64 -1.24
C VAL A 334 23.92 -4.25 0.04
N LEU A 335 24.57 -5.41 -0.10
CA LEU A 335 25.43 -5.97 0.94
C LEU A 335 26.89 -5.56 0.68
N LYS A 336 27.24 -4.30 0.98
CA LYS A 336 28.67 -3.91 1.02
C LYS A 336 29.28 -4.29 2.38
N GLY A 337 29.98 -5.43 2.40
CA GLY A 337 30.76 -5.89 3.56
C GLY A 337 31.50 -7.21 3.28
N ARG A 338 32.73 -7.10 2.75
CA ARG A 338 33.79 -8.13 2.55
C ARG A 338 33.42 -9.46 1.84
N ARG A 339 33.98 -9.60 0.62
CA ARG A 339 34.24 -10.81 -0.20
C ARG A 339 33.18 -11.92 -0.17
N SER A 340 32.24 -11.85 -1.11
CA SER A 340 31.68 -13.04 -1.77
C SER A 340 31.81 -12.82 -3.28
N PRO A 341 32.27 -13.80 -4.10
CA PRO A 341 32.47 -13.61 -5.54
C PRO A 341 31.18 -13.67 -6.36
N ASP A 342 30.06 -14.12 -5.77
CA ASP A 342 28.84 -14.41 -6.53
C ASP A 342 27.72 -13.40 -6.25
N PRO A 343 27.01 -12.91 -7.29
CA PRO A 343 25.79 -12.14 -7.10
C PRO A 343 24.75 -13.03 -6.39
N LEU A 344 24.37 -12.64 -5.17
CA LEU A 344 23.31 -13.32 -4.42
C LEU A 344 21.99 -13.29 -5.22
N PRO A 345 21.23 -14.41 -5.26
CA PRO A 345 19.99 -14.50 -6.01
C PRO A 345 18.96 -13.47 -5.51
N ARG A 346 18.22 -12.88 -6.45
CA ARG A 346 17.04 -12.06 -6.15
C ARG A 346 16.00 -12.94 -5.47
N LEU A 347 15.84 -12.83 -4.15
CA LEU A 347 14.74 -13.50 -3.45
C LEU A 347 13.45 -12.69 -3.70
N CYS A 348 12.62 -13.19 -4.62
CA CYS A 348 11.27 -12.69 -4.88
C CYS A 348 10.27 -13.71 -4.34
N HIS A 349 9.40 -13.31 -3.42
CA HIS A 349 8.31 -14.14 -2.89
C HIS A 349 6.94 -13.60 -3.34
N ALA A 350 5.88 -14.40 -3.21
CA ALA A 350 4.51 -13.98 -3.50
C ALA A 350 3.85 -13.42 -2.23
N ALA A 351 3.15 -12.28 -2.39
CA ALA A 351 2.40 -11.54 -1.38
C ALA A 351 3.17 -11.13 -0.10
N HIS A 352 2.59 -10.22 0.70
CA HIS A 352 3.03 -10.02 2.08
C HIS A 352 2.86 -11.37 2.79
N ARG A 353 3.95 -12.01 3.22
CA ARG A 353 3.91 -13.15 4.15
C ARG A 353 4.55 -12.76 5.46
N PRO A 354 3.95 -13.07 6.63
CA PRO A 354 4.63 -12.93 7.90
C PRO A 354 5.85 -13.89 7.93
N PRO A 355 6.94 -13.54 8.63
CA PRO A 355 8.15 -14.36 8.72
C PRO A 355 7.96 -15.77 9.34
N SER A 356 6.75 -16.14 9.73
CA SER A 356 6.40 -17.38 10.45
C SER A 356 5.74 -18.46 9.59
N ALA A 357 5.40 -18.22 8.32
CA ALA A 357 4.77 -19.24 7.48
C ALA A 357 5.79 -20.30 7.03
N SER A 358 5.77 -21.47 7.68
CA SER A 358 6.58 -22.63 7.31
C SER A 358 6.09 -23.25 6.01
N VAL A 359 6.87 -23.15 4.94
CA VAL A 359 6.79 -24.08 3.81
C VAL A 359 8.22 -24.50 3.46
N ARG A 360 8.46 -25.81 3.45
CA ARG A 360 9.71 -26.40 2.95
C ARG A 360 9.86 -26.00 1.47
N PRO A 361 11.01 -25.44 1.04
CA PRO A 361 11.25 -25.25 -0.37
C PRO A 361 11.37 -26.63 -1.04
N GLN A 362 10.39 -27.02 -1.84
CA GLN A 362 10.65 -27.96 -2.93
C GLN A 362 11.35 -27.17 -4.03
N LEU A 363 12.53 -27.67 -4.44
CA LEU A 363 13.55 -27.07 -5.32
C LEU A 363 14.64 -26.26 -4.59
N ALA A 364 15.40 -26.95 -3.74
CA ALA A 364 16.81 -26.65 -3.45
C ALA A 364 17.55 -27.95 -3.04
N GLU A 365 17.43 -29.00 -3.87
CA GLU A 365 18.37 -30.12 -3.87
C GLU A 365 18.97 -30.20 -5.27
N GLU A 366 20.02 -29.42 -5.51
CA GLU A 366 21.04 -29.72 -6.51
C GLU A 366 22.25 -28.84 -6.16
N GLY A 367 23.34 -29.48 -5.74
CA GLY A 367 24.54 -28.80 -5.23
C GLY A 367 25.15 -29.39 -3.96
N ARG A 368 25.02 -30.71 -3.72
CA ARG A 368 26.04 -31.49 -3.01
C ARG A 368 26.51 -32.58 -3.94
N GLY A 369 27.69 -32.41 -4.51
CA GLY A 369 28.42 -33.39 -5.28
C GLY A 369 29.89 -32.99 -5.25
N ASP A 370 30.65 -33.79 -4.49
CA ASP A 370 32.10 -33.88 -4.28
C ASP A 370 32.88 -32.68 -3.70
#